data_AF-C9LN42-F1
#
_entry.id   AF-C9LN42-F1
#
_cell.length_a   1.000
_cell.length_b   1.000
_cell.length_c   1.000
_cell.angle_alpha   90.00
_cell.angle_beta   90.00
_cell.angle_gamma   90.00
#
_symmetry.space_group_name_H-M   'P 1'
#
loop_
_entity.id
_entity.type
_entity.pdbx_description
1 polymer ?
#
loop_
_entity_poly.entity_id
_entity_poly.type
_entity_poly.pdbx_seq_one_letter_code
_entity_poly.pdbx_strand_id
1 'polypeptide(L)'
;MRNRGMFFRENPFYLLGVHSRDTAETIRTASLEKQGAAKSGEEKHMYQLAEERLLHESSRFRAELSWLCGMGKERAYSLIDGTGNMEKRENLPPSLRLLLAVHDLYNGGKDAFSIMETIIRLYPASDTNEVLVRIEADRKIGGFPPIKELFPLDIRKEELLWEMGVAAGRLNAERFGRFLTALGKTDVPCGMALTRFLSLYEEKTKAEVAALSRDLEYALQLAEIYPLQGLKLVEEKMKVYGKTVSPFYAMLHHEVLPDAVEIFFEEYVNEAFFFHKKGEKETALVLLGCFLDNVCGNSRHIEKVKRWKIMISEDRLTESVPYPKRKLERTTAVPKTVDRIPAVTLPRQSGGNFYVCLAGLLAAAILCRYFFL
;
A
#
# COMPACT_ATOMS: atom_id res chain seq x y z
N MET A 1 22.80 -16.07 -5.24
CA MET A 1 21.82 -16.89 -4.48
C MET A 1 21.08 -15.98 -3.50
N ARG A 2 19.80 -15.66 -3.73
CA ARG A 2 18.98 -14.88 -2.78
C ARG A 2 18.26 -15.88 -1.85
N ASN A 3 18.91 -16.27 -0.76
CA ASN A 3 18.30 -17.14 0.23
C ASN A 3 17.29 -16.36 1.07
N ARG A 4 16.19 -17.06 1.38
CA ARG A 4 14.96 -16.52 1.96
C ARG A 4 15.22 -16.18 3.42
N GLY A 5 15.08 -14.91 3.76
CA GLY A 5 15.25 -14.53 5.14
C GLY A 5 14.27 -15.17 6.08
N MET A 6 14.62 -15.13 7.34
CA MET A 6 13.83 -15.56 8.49
C MET A 6 14.31 -14.58 9.56
N PHE A 7 13.58 -13.48 9.74
CA PHE A 7 14.02 -12.21 10.38
C PHE A 7 14.75 -12.31 11.75
N PHE A 8 14.75 -13.47 12.42
CA PHE A 8 15.68 -13.78 13.53
C PHE A 8 16.63 -14.94 13.24
N ARG A 9 16.24 -15.91 12.40
CA ARG A 9 17.05 -17.10 12.13
C ARG A 9 18.28 -16.83 11.26
N GLU A 10 18.31 -15.70 10.58
CA GLU A 10 19.51 -15.19 9.90
C GLU A 10 20.40 -14.33 10.79
N ASN A 11 19.92 -13.95 11.98
CA ASN A 11 20.72 -13.17 12.90
C ASN A 11 21.89 -14.03 13.42
N PRO A 12 23.13 -13.50 13.49
CA PRO A 12 24.28 -14.24 14.00
C PRO A 12 24.06 -14.88 15.37
N PHE A 13 23.29 -14.25 16.27
CA PHE A 13 22.98 -14.84 17.58
C PHE A 13 22.19 -16.15 17.45
N TYR A 14 21.20 -16.20 16.55
CA TYR A 14 20.42 -17.40 16.29
C TYR A 14 21.24 -18.49 15.60
N LEU A 15 22.03 -18.11 14.58
CA LEU A 15 22.85 -19.05 13.81
C LEU A 15 23.78 -19.86 14.71
N LEU A 16 24.41 -19.18 15.66
CA LEU A 16 25.32 -19.79 16.62
C LEU A 16 24.62 -20.39 17.85
N GLY A 17 23.32 -20.14 18.05
CA GLY A 17 22.60 -20.61 19.23
C GLY A 17 23.02 -19.90 20.52
N VAL A 18 23.49 -18.66 20.43
CA VAL A 18 23.93 -17.82 21.57
C VAL A 18 22.95 -16.66 21.80
N HIS A 19 23.25 -15.82 22.79
CA HIS A 19 22.49 -14.63 23.15
C HIS A 19 23.39 -13.40 23.32
N SER A 20 22.81 -12.20 23.29
CA SER A 20 23.49 -10.91 23.51
C SER A 20 24.26 -10.79 24.84
N ARG A 21 23.94 -11.65 25.81
CA ARG A 21 24.56 -11.72 27.14
C ARG A 21 25.74 -12.70 27.22
N ASP A 22 25.93 -13.53 26.20
CA ASP A 22 27.00 -14.52 26.19
C ASP A 22 28.35 -13.85 25.93
N THR A 23 29.41 -14.39 26.55
CA THR A 23 30.77 -13.84 26.46
C THR A 23 31.42 -14.14 25.11
N ALA A 24 32.51 -13.43 24.80
CA ALA A 24 33.31 -13.71 23.61
C ALA A 24 33.82 -15.17 23.56
N GLU A 25 34.15 -15.75 24.71
CA GLU A 25 34.57 -17.16 24.81
C GLU A 25 33.41 -18.11 24.49
N THR A 26 32.22 -17.88 25.07
CA THR A 26 31.02 -18.67 24.76
C THR A 26 30.66 -18.62 23.28
N ILE A 27 30.79 -17.45 22.64
CA ILE A 27 30.55 -17.27 21.20
C ILE A 27 31.55 -18.08 20.37
N ARG A 28 32.85 -18.05 20.71
CA ARG A 28 33.89 -18.83 20.02
C ARG A 28 33.65 -20.33 20.15
N THR A 29 33.31 -20.81 21.35
CA THR A 29 33.00 -22.21 21.59
C THR A 29 31.79 -22.66 20.78
N ALA A 30 30.69 -21.90 20.81
CA ALA A 30 29.50 -22.21 20.02
C ALA A 30 29.77 -22.21 18.51
N SER A 31 30.58 -21.26 18.02
CA SER A 31 31.02 -21.22 16.62
C SER A 31 31.80 -22.47 16.24
N LEU A 32 32.79 -22.89 17.04
CA LEU A 32 33.57 -24.09 16.79
C LEU A 32 32.70 -25.35 16.77
N GLU A 33 31.75 -25.47 17.71
CA GLU A 33 30.79 -26.60 17.75
C GLU A 33 29.92 -26.64 16.49
N LYS A 34 29.35 -25.49 16.08
CA LYS A 34 28.54 -25.38 14.87
C LYS A 34 29.33 -25.67 13.60
N GLN A 35 30.57 -25.18 13.51
CA GLN A 35 31.48 -25.46 12.41
C GLN A 35 31.87 -26.95 12.33
N GLY A 36 32.05 -27.62 13.48
CA GLY A 36 32.31 -29.05 13.54
C GLY A 36 31.11 -29.91 13.13
N ALA A 37 29.90 -29.42 13.38
CA ALA A 37 28.64 -30.06 13.00
C ALA A 37 28.14 -29.68 11.58
N ALA A 38 28.82 -28.76 10.89
CA ALA A 38 28.41 -28.26 9.58
C ALA A 38 28.48 -29.36 8.50
N LYS A 39 27.45 -29.42 7.65
CA LYS A 39 27.31 -30.42 6.58
C LYS A 39 27.97 -29.99 5.27
N SER A 40 28.38 -28.72 5.15
CA SER A 40 29.03 -28.17 3.96
C SER A 40 30.05 -27.09 4.31
N GLY A 41 30.94 -26.80 3.36
CA GLY A 41 31.88 -25.67 3.46
C GLY A 41 31.17 -24.31 3.53
N GLU A 42 30.03 -24.18 2.85
CA GLU A 42 29.19 -22.96 2.90
C GLU A 42 28.59 -22.74 4.29
N GLU A 43 28.06 -23.79 4.92
CA GLU A 43 27.51 -23.73 6.27
C GLU A 43 28.60 -23.44 7.31
N LYS A 44 29.78 -24.05 7.15
CA LYS A 44 30.95 -23.74 7.98
C LYS A 44 31.37 -22.27 7.85
N HIS A 45 31.44 -21.74 6.63
CA HIS A 45 31.78 -20.34 6.38
C HIS A 45 30.74 -19.39 6.97
N MET A 46 29.45 -19.74 6.92
CA MET A 46 28.38 -18.97 7.53
C MET A 46 28.56 -18.81 9.04
N TYR A 47 28.91 -19.89 9.76
CA TYR A 47 29.15 -19.83 11.20
C TYR A 47 30.39 -19.02 11.56
N GLN A 48 31.47 -19.17 10.79
CA GLN A 48 32.66 -18.33 10.95
C GLN A 48 32.34 -16.84 10.77
N LEU A 49 31.58 -16.48 9.74
CA LEU A 49 31.16 -15.10 9.50
C LEU A 49 30.24 -14.57 10.62
N ALA A 50 29.38 -15.42 11.19
CA ALA A 50 28.54 -15.07 12.32
C ALA A 50 29.39 -14.73 13.56
N GLU A 51 30.43 -15.52 13.84
CA GLU A 51 31.38 -15.24 14.92
C GLU A 51 32.11 -13.92 14.70
N GLU A 52 32.71 -13.72 13.53
CA GLU A 52 33.45 -12.49 13.18
C GLU A 52 32.56 -11.25 13.37
N ARG A 53 31.28 -11.34 12.97
CA ARG A 53 30.30 -10.26 13.17
C ARG A 53 30.00 -10.00 14.65
N LEU A 54 29.85 -11.04 15.48
CA LEU A 54 29.52 -10.88 16.89
C LEU A 54 30.69 -10.43 17.77
N LEU A 55 31.93 -10.64 17.30
CA LEU A 55 33.15 -10.20 17.99
C LEU A 55 33.61 -8.79 17.58
N HIS A 56 33.14 -8.27 16.44
CA HIS A 56 33.44 -6.91 15.98
C HIS A 56 32.40 -5.89 16.45
N GLU A 57 32.82 -4.77 17.06
CA GLU A 57 31.95 -3.80 17.76
C GLU A 57 30.76 -3.31 16.91
N SER A 58 31.03 -2.78 15.71
CA SER A 58 30.01 -2.21 14.82
C SER A 58 29.08 -3.27 14.24
N SER A 59 29.63 -4.43 13.90
CA SER A 59 28.87 -5.55 13.31
C SER A 59 27.96 -6.21 14.34
N ARG A 60 28.46 -6.37 15.57
CA ARG A 60 27.70 -6.86 16.72
C ARG A 60 26.55 -5.90 17.02
N PHE A 61 26.82 -4.59 17.01
CA PHE A 61 25.79 -3.60 17.28
C PHE A 61 24.61 -3.72 16.29
N ARG A 62 24.88 -3.87 14.99
CA ARG A 62 23.83 -4.13 13.99
C ARG A 62 23.06 -5.43 14.26
N ALA A 63 23.73 -6.49 14.68
CA ALA A 63 23.08 -7.74 15.07
C ALA A 63 22.18 -7.53 16.32
N GLU A 64 22.61 -6.72 17.29
CA GLU A 64 21.86 -6.41 18.51
C GLU A 64 20.62 -5.54 18.24
N LEU A 65 20.69 -4.61 17.28
CA LEU A 65 19.54 -3.77 16.89
C LEU A 65 18.35 -4.59 16.34
N SER A 66 18.65 -5.74 15.73
CA SER A 66 17.68 -6.71 15.19
C SER A 66 17.50 -7.95 16.09
N TRP A 67 17.89 -7.87 17.37
CA TRP A 67 17.79 -8.96 18.33
C TRP A 67 16.90 -8.61 19.54
N LEU A 68 16.52 -9.62 20.32
CA LEU A 68 15.66 -9.48 21.50
C LEU A 68 16.47 -9.15 22.78
N CYS A 69 17.25 -8.05 22.74
CA CYS A 69 18.06 -7.62 23.87
C CYS A 69 17.23 -7.23 25.11
N GLY A 70 17.82 -7.38 26.30
CA GLY A 70 17.16 -7.18 27.60
C GLY A 70 16.29 -8.37 28.05
N MET A 71 16.27 -9.45 27.27
CA MET A 71 15.56 -10.69 27.56
C MET A 71 16.52 -11.84 27.84
N GLY A 72 16.09 -12.84 28.60
CA GLY A 72 16.85 -14.09 28.76
C GLY A 72 16.71 -15.01 27.54
N LYS A 73 17.78 -15.77 27.24
CA LYS A 73 17.89 -16.67 26.08
C LYS A 73 16.65 -17.55 25.87
N GLU A 74 16.25 -18.33 26.87
CA GLU A 74 15.10 -19.23 26.76
C GLU A 74 13.81 -18.52 26.36
N ARG A 75 13.56 -17.34 26.92
CA ARG A 75 12.37 -16.54 26.59
C ARG A 75 12.45 -15.97 25.18
N ALA A 76 13.63 -15.52 24.75
CA ALA A 76 13.83 -14.99 23.40
C ALA A 76 13.59 -16.06 22.34
N TYR A 77 14.20 -17.24 22.50
CA TYR A 77 14.03 -18.35 21.55
C TYR A 77 12.60 -18.88 21.53
N SER A 78 11.94 -19.01 22.69
CA SER A 78 10.51 -19.40 22.74
C SER A 78 9.58 -18.43 21.99
N LEU A 79 9.88 -17.13 22.01
CA LEU A 79 9.11 -16.13 21.27
C LEU A 79 9.39 -16.17 19.75
N ILE A 80 10.64 -16.45 19.35
CA ILE A 80 11.05 -16.60 17.95
C ILE A 80 10.40 -17.85 17.33
N ASP A 81 10.41 -18.97 18.05
CA ASP A 81 9.88 -20.25 17.55
C ASP A 81 8.35 -20.36 17.65
N GLY A 82 7.67 -19.35 18.21
CA GLY A 82 6.21 -19.32 18.33
C GLY A 82 5.65 -20.31 19.35
N THR A 83 6.48 -20.82 20.27
CA THR A 83 6.07 -21.74 21.35
C THR A 83 5.59 -20.99 22.62
N GLY A 84 5.70 -19.66 22.63
CA GLY A 84 5.33 -18.80 23.77
C GLY A 84 3.86 -18.34 23.77
N ASN A 85 3.30 -18.14 24.97
CA ASN A 85 1.92 -17.66 25.19
C ASN A 85 1.76 -16.17 24.79
N MET A 86 0.68 -15.82 24.08
CA MET A 86 0.42 -14.46 23.54
C MET A 86 0.31 -13.38 24.63
N GLU A 87 -0.25 -13.72 25.80
CA GLU A 87 -0.34 -12.83 26.98
C GLU A 87 1.04 -12.32 27.45
N LYS A 88 2.13 -13.03 27.13
CA LYS A 88 3.49 -12.61 27.50
C LYS A 88 4.04 -11.49 26.60
N ARG A 89 3.43 -11.23 25.44
CA ARG A 89 3.89 -10.23 24.45
C ARG A 89 3.38 -8.84 24.76
N GLU A 90 2.18 -8.69 25.32
CA GLU A 90 1.61 -7.38 25.61
C GLU A 90 2.40 -6.59 26.66
N ASN A 91 3.00 -7.30 27.61
CA ASN A 91 3.87 -6.76 28.65
C ASN A 91 5.29 -6.41 28.17
N LEU A 92 5.62 -6.71 26.91
CA LEU A 92 6.92 -6.32 26.37
C LEU A 92 6.90 -4.84 25.98
N PRO A 93 8.05 -4.16 26.08
CA PRO A 93 8.15 -2.80 25.60
C PRO A 93 7.82 -2.67 24.09
N PRO A 94 7.35 -1.49 23.64
CA PRO A 94 6.89 -1.29 22.27
C PRO A 94 7.90 -1.72 21.20
N SER A 95 9.18 -1.44 21.43
CA SER A 95 10.27 -1.75 20.51
C SER A 95 10.54 -3.26 20.33
N LEU A 96 10.37 -4.09 21.36
CA LEU A 96 10.46 -5.56 21.23
C LEU A 96 9.20 -6.15 20.59
N ARG A 97 8.03 -5.62 20.95
CA ARG A 97 6.76 -6.00 20.31
C ARG A 97 6.79 -5.71 18.83
N LEU A 98 7.38 -4.59 18.44
CA LEU A 98 7.56 -4.17 17.05
C LEU A 98 8.46 -5.16 16.29
N LEU A 99 9.64 -5.51 16.83
CA LEU A 99 10.51 -6.52 16.23
C LEU A 99 9.79 -7.87 16.04
N LEU A 100 9.06 -8.34 17.05
CA LEU A 100 8.29 -9.59 16.96
C LEU A 100 7.17 -9.50 15.92
N ALA A 101 6.47 -8.37 15.82
CA ALA A 101 5.44 -8.18 14.82
C ALA A 101 6.02 -8.18 13.40
N VAL A 102 7.18 -7.54 13.18
CA VAL A 102 7.89 -7.61 11.89
C VAL A 102 8.32 -9.04 11.58
N HIS A 103 8.81 -9.79 12.57
CA HIS A 103 9.13 -11.20 12.42
C HIS A 103 7.93 -12.06 12.02
N ASP A 104 6.79 -11.87 12.68
CA ASP A 104 5.56 -12.60 12.39
C ASP A 104 5.04 -12.27 10.98
N LEU A 105 5.12 -10.99 10.58
CA LEU A 105 4.77 -10.56 9.23
C LEU A 105 5.65 -11.26 8.20
N TYR A 106 6.95 -11.32 8.49
CA TYR A 106 7.96 -11.92 7.64
C TYR A 106 7.73 -13.43 7.41
N ASN A 107 7.30 -14.14 8.45
CA ASN A 107 7.03 -15.58 8.42
C ASN A 107 5.60 -15.95 7.99
N GLY A 108 4.79 -14.98 7.58
CA GLY A 108 3.43 -15.23 7.10
C GLY A 108 2.46 -15.61 8.21
N GLY A 109 2.51 -14.88 9.34
CA GLY A 109 1.55 -15.02 10.43
C GLY A 109 0.09 -15.06 9.94
N LYS A 110 -0.76 -15.83 10.65
CA LYS A 110 -2.14 -16.15 10.22
C LYS A 110 -3.00 -14.91 9.95
N ASP A 111 -2.70 -13.79 10.61
CA ASP A 111 -3.37 -12.50 10.42
C ASP A 111 -2.36 -11.36 10.13
N ALA A 112 -1.92 -11.29 8.87
CA ALA A 112 -1.03 -10.23 8.42
C ALA A 112 -1.61 -8.82 8.66
N PHE A 113 -2.93 -8.64 8.62
CA PHE A 113 -3.54 -7.32 8.81
C PHE A 113 -3.42 -6.84 10.25
N SER A 114 -3.79 -7.68 11.23
CA SER A 114 -3.63 -7.33 12.65
C SER A 114 -2.16 -7.09 13.01
N ILE A 115 -1.24 -7.89 12.45
CA ILE A 115 0.20 -7.68 12.63
C ILE A 115 0.62 -6.32 12.08
N MET A 116 0.15 -5.96 10.89
CA MET A 116 0.46 -4.67 10.26
C MET A 116 -0.11 -3.47 11.03
N GLU A 117 -1.35 -3.55 11.52
CA GLU A 117 -1.92 -2.52 12.40
C GLU A 117 -1.10 -2.38 13.70
N THR A 118 -0.65 -3.51 14.24
CA THR A 118 0.22 -3.54 15.42
C THR A 118 1.56 -2.84 15.12
N ILE A 119 2.18 -3.10 13.97
CA ILE A 119 3.40 -2.42 13.54
C ILE A 119 3.18 -0.91 13.42
N ILE A 120 2.12 -0.48 12.73
CA ILE A 120 1.79 0.94 12.55
C ILE A 120 1.61 1.66 13.89
N ARG A 121 0.97 1.01 14.88
CA ARG A 121 0.79 1.57 16.22
C ARG A 121 2.09 1.61 17.02
N LEU A 122 2.93 0.57 16.92
CA LEU A 122 4.13 0.43 17.74
C LEU A 122 5.32 1.20 17.20
N TYR A 123 5.40 1.43 15.89
CA TYR A 123 6.49 2.16 15.25
C TYR A 123 6.73 3.56 15.85
N PRO A 124 5.71 4.45 15.96
CA PRO A 124 5.89 5.75 16.60
C PRO A 124 6.15 5.65 18.12
N ALA A 125 5.66 4.59 18.76
CA ALA A 125 5.86 4.34 20.19
C ALA A 125 7.23 3.71 20.53
N SER A 126 8.02 3.33 19.53
CA SER A 126 9.35 2.73 19.74
C SER A 126 10.37 3.80 20.07
N ASP A 127 10.82 3.82 21.32
CA ASP A 127 11.92 4.67 21.77
C ASP A 127 13.27 4.03 21.46
N THR A 128 14.13 4.78 20.77
CA THR A 128 15.47 4.37 20.39
C THR A 128 16.41 4.30 21.61
N ASN A 129 16.18 5.16 22.62
CA ASN A 129 16.96 5.15 23.86
C ASN A 129 16.67 3.89 24.70
N GLU A 130 15.39 3.52 24.79
CA GLU A 130 14.95 2.28 25.43
C GLU A 130 15.67 1.04 24.88
N VAL A 131 15.97 1.04 23.58
CA VAL A 131 16.67 -0.05 22.91
C VAL A 131 18.14 -0.06 23.27
N LEU A 132 18.79 1.10 23.24
CA LEU A 132 20.20 1.24 23.65
C LEU A 132 20.44 0.76 25.07
N VAL A 133 19.58 1.18 26.01
CA VAL A 133 19.71 0.81 27.43
C VAL A 133 19.75 -0.72 27.59
N ARG A 134 18.94 -1.45 26.82
CA ARG A 134 18.93 -2.92 26.86
C ARG A 134 20.15 -3.55 26.21
N ILE A 135 20.63 -2.99 25.09
CA ILE A 135 21.84 -3.48 24.43
C ILE A 135 23.04 -3.29 25.35
N GLU A 136 23.19 -2.10 25.93
CA GLU A 136 24.25 -1.79 26.91
C GLU A 136 24.20 -2.71 28.13
N ALA A 137 22.99 -2.96 28.67
CA ALA A 137 22.82 -3.87 29.80
C ALA A 137 23.27 -5.30 29.46
N ASP A 138 22.92 -5.81 28.28
CA ASP A 138 23.34 -7.14 27.85
C ASP A 138 24.85 -7.21 27.56
N ARG A 139 25.42 -6.18 26.91
CA ARG A 139 26.86 -6.07 26.66
C ARG A 139 27.66 -6.08 27.95
N LYS A 140 27.21 -5.33 28.96
CA LYS A 140 27.83 -5.32 30.30
C LYS A 140 27.86 -6.72 30.92
N ILE A 141 26.80 -7.51 30.76
CA ILE A 141 26.76 -8.90 31.24
C ILE A 141 27.73 -9.78 30.45
N GLY A 142 27.77 -9.64 29.13
CA GLY A 142 28.66 -10.42 28.25
C GLY A 142 30.13 -9.97 28.26
N GLY A 143 30.49 -8.90 28.97
CA GLY A 143 31.84 -8.35 29.01
C GLY A 143 32.27 -7.62 27.73
N PHE A 144 31.32 -7.15 26.93
CA PHE A 144 31.59 -6.36 25.72
C PHE A 144 31.69 -4.87 26.05
N PRO A 145 32.52 -4.10 25.30
CA PRO A 145 32.64 -2.67 25.51
C PRO A 145 31.33 -1.93 25.20
N PRO A 146 31.08 -0.78 25.86
CA PRO A 146 29.93 0.06 25.56
C PRO A 146 30.01 0.58 24.12
N ILE A 147 28.85 0.92 23.55
CA ILE A 147 28.69 1.42 22.19
C ILE A 147 29.32 2.81 22.08
N LYS A 148 30.34 2.95 21.24
CA LYS A 148 30.99 4.26 21.01
C LYS A 148 30.33 5.07 19.90
N GLU A 149 29.77 4.40 18.90
CA GLU A 149 29.15 5.02 17.73
C GLU A 149 27.63 4.87 17.75
N LEU A 150 26.93 6.00 17.88
CA LEU A 150 25.46 6.06 17.90
C LEU A 150 24.84 6.21 16.50
N PHE A 151 25.65 6.43 15.45
CA PHE A 151 25.20 6.58 14.06
C PHE A 151 24.21 5.49 13.58
N PRO A 152 24.31 4.21 14.02
CA PRO A 152 23.37 3.15 13.62
C PRO A 152 21.96 3.24 14.23
N LEU A 153 21.69 4.16 15.15
CA LEU A 153 20.37 4.29 15.79
C LEU A 153 19.34 5.00 14.93
N ASP A 154 19.75 6.07 14.24
CA ASP A 154 18.91 6.75 13.26
C ASP A 154 18.66 5.82 12.06
N ILE A 155 19.68 5.02 11.71
CA ILE A 155 19.59 3.95 10.71
C ILE A 155 18.57 2.87 11.12
N ARG A 156 18.42 2.54 12.41
CA ARG A 156 17.52 1.46 12.85
C ARG A 156 16.07 1.70 12.47
N LYS A 157 15.57 2.94 12.59
CA LYS A 157 14.19 3.26 12.19
C LYS A 157 14.01 3.03 10.69
N GLU A 158 15.00 3.41 9.89
CA GLU A 158 15.00 3.18 8.43
C GLU A 158 15.19 1.70 8.05
N GLU A 159 16.08 0.97 8.71
CA GLU A 159 16.30 -0.47 8.53
C GLU A 159 15.04 -1.27 8.91
N LEU A 160 14.35 -0.86 9.97
CA LEU A 160 13.09 -1.50 10.35
C LEU A 160 12.00 -1.28 9.30
N LEU A 161 11.92 -0.07 8.72
CA LEU A 161 11.03 0.18 7.57
C LEU A 161 11.45 -0.68 6.37
N TRP A 162 12.75 -0.86 6.12
CA TRP A 162 13.23 -1.75 5.08
C TRP A 162 12.75 -3.20 5.28
N GLU A 163 12.91 -3.74 6.48
CA GLU A 163 12.47 -5.10 6.83
C GLU A 163 10.95 -5.25 6.76
N MET A 164 10.20 -4.22 7.17
CA MET A 164 8.75 -4.14 6.96
C MET A 164 8.38 -4.23 5.48
N GLY A 165 9.14 -3.58 4.59
CA GLY A 165 8.93 -3.65 3.14
C GLY A 165 9.20 -5.00 2.55
N VAL A 166 10.28 -5.64 2.98
CA VAL A 166 10.62 -7.01 2.54
C VAL A 166 9.52 -7.97 2.99
N ALA A 167 9.05 -7.86 4.24
CA ALA A 167 7.97 -8.67 4.77
C ALA A 167 6.65 -8.41 4.04
N ALA A 168 6.26 -7.13 3.88
CA ALA A 168 5.04 -6.74 3.19
C ALA A 168 5.07 -7.07 1.69
N GLY A 169 6.24 -7.02 1.05
CA GLY A 169 6.46 -7.41 -0.34
C GLY A 169 6.21 -8.91 -0.60
N ARG A 170 6.16 -9.76 0.43
CA ARG A 170 5.73 -11.16 0.29
C ARG A 170 4.22 -11.32 0.24
N LEU A 171 3.47 -10.28 0.64
CA LEU A 171 2.02 -10.28 0.55
C LEU A 171 1.56 -10.19 -0.91
N ASN A 172 0.34 -10.64 -1.16
CA ASN A 172 -0.35 -10.38 -2.42
C ASN A 172 -0.65 -8.87 -2.56
N ALA A 173 -0.93 -8.43 -3.78
CA ALA A 173 -1.15 -7.01 -4.09
C ALA A 173 -2.27 -6.40 -3.25
N GLU A 174 -3.38 -7.10 -3.03
CA GLU A 174 -4.49 -6.59 -2.23
C GLU A 174 -4.08 -6.30 -0.77
N ARG A 175 -3.44 -7.28 -0.12
CA ARG A 175 -3.01 -7.15 1.28
C ARG A 175 -1.94 -6.08 1.43
N PHE A 176 -1.01 -6.02 0.50
CA PHE A 176 0.04 -5.01 0.50
C PHE A 176 -0.51 -3.60 0.24
N GLY A 177 -1.44 -3.43 -0.70
CA GLY A 177 -2.08 -2.14 -0.98
C GLY A 177 -2.82 -1.59 0.24
N ARG A 178 -3.61 -2.43 0.92
CA ARG A 178 -4.30 -2.03 2.16
C ARG A 178 -3.33 -1.58 3.26
N PHE A 179 -2.18 -2.26 3.40
CA PHE A 179 -1.14 -1.85 4.34
C PHE A 179 -0.60 -0.46 4.02
N LEU A 180 -0.25 -0.22 2.76
CA LEU A 180 0.24 1.08 2.32
C LEU A 180 -0.83 2.18 2.53
N THR A 181 -2.10 1.90 2.23
CA THR A 181 -3.17 2.86 2.54
C THR A 181 -3.28 3.17 4.03
N ALA A 182 -3.12 2.18 4.91
CA ALA A 182 -3.14 2.40 6.36
C ALA A 182 -1.91 3.18 6.83
N LEU A 183 -0.73 2.85 6.31
CA LEU A 183 0.52 3.53 6.62
C LEU A 183 0.50 4.99 6.17
N GLY A 184 -0.05 5.28 4.98
CA GLY A 184 -0.15 6.64 4.44
C GLY A 184 -1.10 7.55 5.22
N LYS A 185 -2.00 6.98 6.03
CA LYS A 185 -2.85 7.73 6.98
C LYS A 185 -2.12 8.12 8.27
N THR A 186 -0.90 7.64 8.48
CA THR A 186 -0.12 7.93 9.68
C THR A 186 0.97 8.95 9.40
N ASP A 187 1.36 9.73 10.41
CA ASP A 187 2.46 10.70 10.33
C ASP A 187 3.84 10.02 10.37
N VAL A 188 3.94 8.74 10.00
CA VAL A 188 5.20 8.00 10.00
C VAL A 188 6.07 8.55 8.86
N PRO A 189 7.25 9.14 9.14
CA PRO A 189 8.14 9.61 8.09
C PRO A 189 8.75 8.40 7.38
N CYS A 190 8.11 7.96 6.30
CA CYS A 190 8.57 6.83 5.49
C CYS A 190 9.68 7.21 4.50
N GLY A 191 10.09 8.49 4.41
CA GLY A 191 11.21 9.04 3.64
C GLY A 191 11.79 8.14 2.54
N MET A 192 12.87 7.40 2.84
CA MET A 192 13.54 6.54 1.86
C MET A 192 12.90 5.16 1.65
N ALA A 193 12.15 4.64 2.64
CA ALA A 193 11.46 3.36 2.51
C ALA A 193 10.18 3.46 1.66
N LEU A 194 9.57 4.65 1.64
CA LEU A 194 8.38 4.99 0.86
C LEU A 194 8.57 4.66 -0.62
N THR A 195 9.62 5.21 -1.22
CA THR A 195 9.94 4.99 -2.64
C THR A 195 10.03 3.50 -2.94
N ARG A 196 10.67 2.72 -2.06
CA ARG A 196 10.84 1.27 -2.26
C ARG A 196 9.53 0.49 -2.09
N PHE A 197 8.70 0.84 -1.11
CA PHE A 197 7.37 0.24 -0.95
C PHE A 197 6.51 0.48 -2.19
N LEU A 198 6.52 1.72 -2.70
CA LEU A 198 5.77 2.08 -3.89
C LEU A 198 6.32 1.41 -5.13
N SER A 199 7.64 1.30 -5.32
CA SER A 199 8.22 0.54 -6.42
C SER A 199 7.83 -0.94 -6.36
N LEU A 200 7.88 -1.59 -5.20
CA LEU A 200 7.46 -2.97 -5.02
C LEU A 200 5.96 -3.15 -5.30
N TYR A 201 5.14 -2.19 -4.89
CA TYR A 201 3.70 -2.22 -5.12
C TYR A 201 3.39 -2.03 -6.60
N GLU A 202 4.03 -1.05 -7.24
CA GLU A 202 3.95 -0.78 -8.67
C GLU A 202 4.32 -2.01 -9.50
N GLU A 203 5.43 -2.69 -9.20
CA GLU A 203 5.80 -3.92 -9.89
C GLU A 203 4.72 -5.00 -9.81
N LYS A 204 4.06 -5.13 -8.64
CA LYS A 204 2.98 -6.10 -8.43
C LYS A 204 1.68 -5.74 -9.13
N THR A 205 1.35 -4.45 -9.21
CA THR A 205 0.08 -3.98 -9.76
C THR A 205 0.17 -3.50 -11.20
N LYS A 206 1.37 -3.42 -11.79
CA LYS A 206 1.61 -2.85 -13.12
C LYS A 206 0.67 -3.39 -14.21
N ALA A 207 0.53 -4.71 -14.29
CA ALA A 207 -0.32 -5.36 -15.29
C ALA A 207 -1.81 -5.12 -15.04
N GLU A 208 -2.22 -5.13 -13.77
CA GLU A 208 -3.60 -4.90 -13.34
C GLU A 208 -4.02 -3.45 -13.59
N VAL A 209 -3.20 -2.48 -13.18
CA VAL A 209 -3.42 -1.04 -13.43
C VAL A 209 -3.52 -0.78 -14.92
N ALA A 210 -2.61 -1.31 -15.73
CA ALA A 210 -2.66 -1.14 -17.18
C ALA A 210 -3.92 -1.73 -17.82
N ALA A 211 -4.42 -2.87 -17.31
CA ALA A 211 -5.68 -3.45 -17.79
C ALA A 211 -6.90 -2.60 -17.39
N LEU A 212 -6.95 -2.15 -16.14
CA LEU A 212 -8.04 -1.32 -15.63
C LEU A 212 -8.07 0.07 -16.28
N SER A 213 -6.91 0.66 -16.59
CA SER A 213 -6.81 1.91 -17.37
C SER A 213 -7.44 1.75 -18.75
N ARG A 214 -7.14 0.66 -19.48
CA ARG A 214 -7.77 0.36 -20.77
C ARG A 214 -9.29 0.13 -20.66
N ASP A 215 -9.73 -0.57 -19.61
CA ASP A 215 -11.16 -0.77 -19.35
C ASP A 215 -11.89 0.57 -19.13
N LEU A 216 -11.27 1.48 -18.38
CA LEU A 216 -11.83 2.81 -18.11
C LEU A 216 -11.78 3.71 -19.35
N GLU A 217 -10.73 3.67 -20.14
CA GLU A 217 -10.67 4.37 -21.43
C GLU A 217 -11.79 3.92 -22.37
N TYR A 218 -12.00 2.60 -22.48
CA TYR A 218 -13.12 2.06 -23.24
C TYR A 218 -14.46 2.53 -22.68
N ALA A 219 -14.63 2.53 -21.36
CA ALA A 219 -15.85 2.99 -20.71
C ALA A 219 -16.13 4.48 -20.95
N LEU A 220 -15.08 5.32 -20.96
CA LEU A 220 -15.16 6.74 -21.29
C LEU A 220 -15.55 6.97 -22.76
N GLN A 221 -14.95 6.23 -23.70
CA GLN A 221 -15.36 6.26 -25.11
C GLN A 221 -16.83 5.81 -25.27
N LEU A 222 -17.23 4.78 -24.52
CA LEU A 222 -18.62 4.31 -24.52
C LEU A 222 -19.55 5.39 -23.95
N ALA A 223 -19.12 6.18 -22.97
CA ALA A 223 -19.93 7.27 -22.41
C ALA A 223 -20.17 8.41 -23.41
N GLU A 224 -19.27 8.62 -24.37
CA GLU A 224 -19.48 9.59 -25.44
C GLU A 224 -20.59 9.14 -26.41
N ILE A 225 -20.68 7.84 -26.71
CA ILE A 225 -21.65 7.29 -27.68
C ILE A 225 -22.96 6.87 -27.01
N TYR A 226 -22.87 6.26 -25.84
CA TYR A 226 -23.96 5.71 -25.03
C TYR A 226 -23.81 6.14 -23.56
N PRO A 227 -24.20 7.38 -23.21
CA PRO A 227 -23.86 8.00 -21.92
C PRO A 227 -24.21 7.18 -20.69
N LEU A 228 -25.43 6.62 -20.63
CA LEU A 228 -25.90 5.88 -19.45
C LEU A 228 -25.13 4.56 -19.24
N GLN A 229 -24.88 3.81 -20.33
CA GLN A 229 -24.15 2.56 -20.30
C GLN A 229 -22.67 2.80 -19.98
N GLY A 230 -22.08 3.81 -20.63
CA GLY A 230 -20.68 4.20 -20.44
C GLY A 230 -20.41 4.67 -19.02
N LEU A 231 -21.21 5.60 -18.48
CA LEU A 231 -21.06 6.08 -17.10
C LEU A 231 -21.20 4.97 -16.07
N LYS A 232 -22.13 4.04 -16.27
CA LYS A 232 -22.29 2.87 -15.39
C LYS A 232 -21.07 1.94 -15.46
N LEU A 233 -20.50 1.75 -16.64
CA LEU A 233 -19.26 0.96 -16.79
C LEU A 233 -18.05 1.69 -16.16
N VAL A 234 -17.98 3.02 -16.27
CA VAL A 234 -16.98 3.84 -15.58
C VAL A 234 -17.10 3.64 -14.07
N GLU A 235 -18.29 3.69 -13.50
CA GLU A 235 -18.51 3.46 -12.07
C GLU A 235 -18.03 2.07 -11.62
N GLU A 236 -18.44 1.02 -12.35
CA GLU A 236 -18.03 -0.37 -12.05
C GLU A 236 -16.51 -0.54 -12.09
N LYS A 237 -15.85 0.01 -13.13
CA LYS A 237 -14.40 -0.14 -13.31
C LYS A 237 -13.59 0.79 -12.41
N MET A 238 -14.08 2.00 -12.14
CA MET A 238 -13.43 2.98 -11.27
C MET A 238 -13.38 2.49 -9.82
N LYS A 239 -14.38 1.72 -9.38
CA LYS A 239 -14.36 1.07 -8.07
C LYS A 239 -13.18 0.11 -7.89
N VAL A 240 -12.90 -0.69 -8.91
CA VAL A 240 -11.77 -1.63 -8.89
C VAL A 240 -10.45 -0.88 -9.05
N TYR A 241 -10.37 0.01 -10.03
CA TYR A 241 -9.19 0.86 -10.27
C TYR A 241 -8.81 1.65 -9.02
N GLY A 242 -9.78 2.36 -8.43
CA GLY A 242 -9.61 3.18 -7.24
C GLY A 242 -9.03 2.39 -6.07
N LYS A 243 -9.52 1.17 -5.83
CA LYS A 243 -8.94 0.28 -4.80
C LYS A 243 -7.47 -0.05 -5.07
N THR A 244 -7.10 -0.30 -6.32
CA THR A 244 -5.74 -0.66 -6.73
C THR A 244 -4.78 0.54 -6.72
N VAL A 245 -5.26 1.76 -7.01
CA VAL A 245 -4.40 2.95 -7.05
C VAL A 245 -4.39 3.80 -5.79
N SER A 246 -5.39 3.66 -4.90
CA SER A 246 -5.46 4.38 -3.62
C SER A 246 -4.19 4.31 -2.78
N PRO A 247 -3.42 3.20 -2.74
CA PRO A 247 -2.14 3.17 -2.05
C PRO A 247 -1.14 4.22 -2.53
N PHE A 248 -1.07 4.49 -3.85
CA PHE A 248 -0.21 5.55 -4.38
C PHE A 248 -0.69 6.93 -3.89
N TYR A 249 -1.99 7.21 -3.98
CA TYR A 249 -2.57 8.48 -3.53
C TYR A 249 -2.54 8.70 -2.01
N ALA A 250 -2.46 7.63 -1.22
CA ALA A 250 -2.38 7.70 0.24
C ALA A 250 -0.95 7.94 0.74
N MET A 251 0.05 7.39 0.04
CA MET A 251 1.45 7.42 0.47
C MET A 251 2.24 8.62 -0.11
N LEU A 252 1.75 9.21 -1.21
CA LEU A 252 2.40 10.34 -1.88
C LEU A 252 1.76 11.66 -1.41
N HIS A 253 2.16 12.11 -0.23
CA HIS A 253 1.73 13.41 0.31
C HIS A 253 2.28 14.58 -0.52
N HIS A 254 3.48 14.44 -1.10
CA HIS A 254 4.15 15.48 -1.90
C HIS A 254 5.01 14.98 -3.08
N GLU A 255 4.99 13.68 -3.38
CA GLU A 255 5.83 13.06 -4.41
C GLU A 255 5.05 12.75 -5.71
N VAL A 256 5.78 12.51 -6.80
CA VAL A 256 5.23 12.24 -8.14
C VAL A 256 4.57 10.85 -8.16
N LEU A 257 3.37 10.76 -8.72
CA LEU A 257 2.70 9.48 -8.97
C LEU A 257 3.53 8.62 -9.92
N PRO A 258 3.43 7.27 -9.86
CA PRO A 258 3.96 6.44 -10.93
C PRO A 258 3.43 6.90 -12.28
N ASP A 259 4.28 6.93 -13.32
CA ASP A 259 3.95 7.48 -14.64
C ASP A 259 2.61 6.98 -15.17
N ALA A 260 2.34 5.66 -15.07
CA ALA A 260 1.09 5.07 -15.56
C ALA A 260 -0.15 5.58 -14.82
N VAL A 261 -0.05 5.87 -13.52
CA VAL A 261 -1.14 6.40 -12.70
C VAL A 261 -1.32 7.90 -12.97
N GLU A 262 -0.21 8.64 -13.09
CA GLU A 262 -0.23 10.07 -13.42
C GLU A 262 -0.85 10.32 -14.81
N ILE A 263 -0.40 9.58 -15.83
CA ILE A 263 -0.90 9.68 -17.21
C ILE A 263 -2.40 9.41 -17.25
N PHE A 264 -2.85 8.31 -16.64
CA PHE A 264 -4.27 7.98 -16.63
C PHE A 264 -5.10 9.01 -15.87
N PHE A 265 -4.60 9.52 -14.73
CA PHE A 265 -5.26 10.59 -13.99
C PHE A 265 -5.47 11.84 -14.85
N GLU A 266 -4.42 12.28 -15.55
CA GLU A 266 -4.48 13.44 -16.45
C GLU A 266 -5.52 13.19 -17.56
N GLU A 267 -5.50 12.03 -18.21
CA GLU A 267 -6.48 11.68 -19.25
C GLU A 267 -7.92 11.61 -18.74
N TYR A 268 -8.15 10.97 -17.59
CA TYR A 268 -9.49 10.85 -17.01
C TYR A 268 -10.09 12.21 -16.68
N VAL A 269 -9.31 13.10 -16.07
CA VAL A 269 -9.75 14.47 -15.75
C VAL A 269 -9.99 15.26 -17.04
N ASN A 270 -9.15 15.11 -18.06
CA ASN A 270 -9.34 15.79 -19.34
C ASN A 270 -10.65 15.42 -20.01
N GLU A 271 -11.06 14.17 -19.87
CA GLU A 271 -12.33 13.71 -20.42
C GLU A 271 -13.52 14.38 -19.71
N ALA A 272 -13.47 14.54 -18.38
CA ALA A 272 -14.48 15.32 -17.66
C ALA A 272 -14.54 16.78 -18.14
N PHE A 273 -13.38 17.41 -18.38
CA PHE A 273 -13.33 18.77 -18.92
C PHE A 273 -13.85 18.85 -20.36
N PHE A 274 -13.63 17.80 -21.16
CA PHE A 274 -14.16 17.71 -22.52
C PHE A 274 -15.70 17.66 -22.52
N PHE A 275 -16.30 16.84 -21.65
CA PHE A 275 -17.76 16.81 -21.48
C PHE A 275 -18.31 18.17 -21.04
N HIS A 276 -17.66 18.84 -20.08
CA HIS A 276 -18.07 20.18 -19.66
C HIS A 276 -18.04 21.19 -20.82
N LYS A 277 -16.96 21.18 -21.64
CA LYS A 277 -16.85 22.06 -22.82
C LYS A 277 -17.89 21.78 -23.91
N LYS A 278 -18.41 20.56 -24.00
CA LYS A 278 -19.53 20.19 -24.89
C LYS A 278 -20.90 20.64 -24.35
N GLY A 279 -20.96 21.21 -23.14
CA GLY A 279 -22.22 21.56 -22.47
C GLY A 279 -22.79 20.42 -21.62
N GLU A 280 -22.11 19.29 -21.51
CA GLU A 280 -22.52 18.14 -20.70
C GLU A 280 -21.97 18.25 -19.26
N LYS A 281 -22.38 19.32 -18.57
CA LYS A 281 -21.93 19.63 -17.20
C LYS A 281 -22.20 18.49 -16.21
N GLU A 282 -23.37 17.88 -16.26
CA GLU A 282 -23.74 16.80 -15.34
C GLU A 282 -22.85 15.57 -15.53
N THR A 283 -22.56 15.18 -16.78
CA THR A 283 -21.62 14.08 -17.09
C THR A 283 -20.24 14.36 -16.49
N ALA A 284 -19.73 15.58 -16.67
CA ALA A 284 -18.45 15.99 -16.10
C ALA A 284 -18.43 15.88 -14.57
N LEU A 285 -19.49 16.35 -13.90
CA LEU A 285 -19.62 16.28 -12.44
C LEU A 285 -19.73 14.84 -11.93
N VAL A 286 -20.43 13.96 -12.67
CA VAL A 286 -20.52 12.53 -12.37
C VAL A 286 -19.16 11.85 -12.47
N LEU A 287 -18.37 12.15 -13.51
CA LEU A 287 -17.02 11.59 -13.65
C LEU A 287 -16.09 12.02 -12.51
N LEU A 288 -16.03 13.33 -12.20
CA LEU A 288 -15.21 13.81 -11.07
C LEU A 288 -15.72 13.28 -9.73
N GLY A 289 -17.04 13.14 -9.56
CA GLY A 289 -17.64 12.48 -8.39
C GLY A 289 -17.20 11.03 -8.26
N CYS A 290 -17.32 10.26 -9.35
CA CYS A 290 -16.92 8.85 -9.41
C CYS A 290 -15.45 8.65 -9.01
N PHE A 291 -14.55 9.53 -9.46
CA PHE A 291 -13.16 9.50 -9.02
C PHE A 291 -13.04 9.72 -7.51
N LEU A 292 -13.68 10.77 -6.96
CA LEU A 292 -13.59 11.11 -5.54
C LEU A 292 -14.21 10.06 -4.62
N ASP A 293 -15.23 9.34 -5.10
CA ASP A 293 -15.92 8.31 -4.32
C ASP A 293 -15.11 7.01 -4.23
N ASN A 294 -14.17 6.77 -5.16
CA ASN A 294 -13.45 5.50 -5.29
C ASN A 294 -11.93 5.62 -5.06
N VAL A 295 -11.33 6.79 -5.24
CA VAL A 295 -9.90 7.02 -5.03
C VAL A 295 -9.67 7.67 -3.67
N CYS A 296 -9.08 6.91 -2.76
CA CYS A 296 -8.81 7.34 -1.39
C CYS A 296 -7.36 7.83 -1.23
N GLY A 297 -7.15 8.86 -0.41
CA GLY A 297 -5.82 9.37 -0.07
C GLY A 297 -5.85 10.86 0.31
N ASN A 298 -4.69 11.39 0.67
CA ASN A 298 -4.50 12.79 1.05
C ASN A 298 -3.59 13.54 0.05
N SER A 299 -3.48 13.03 -1.18
CA SER A 299 -2.65 13.67 -2.21
C SER A 299 -3.22 15.01 -2.71
N ARG A 300 -2.32 15.88 -3.18
CA ARG A 300 -2.67 17.11 -3.93
C ARG A 300 -3.54 16.84 -5.16
N HIS A 301 -3.47 15.64 -5.75
CA HIS A 301 -4.30 15.26 -6.89
C HIS A 301 -5.79 15.17 -6.52
N ILE A 302 -6.11 14.58 -5.37
CA ILE A 302 -7.49 14.50 -4.87
C ILE A 302 -8.01 15.91 -4.54
N GLU A 303 -7.18 16.77 -3.94
CA GLU A 303 -7.55 18.17 -3.68
C GLU A 303 -7.82 18.94 -4.97
N LYS A 304 -7.01 18.74 -6.02
CA LYS A 304 -7.26 19.33 -7.35
C LYS A 304 -8.61 18.90 -7.91
N VAL A 305 -8.93 17.61 -7.86
CA VAL A 305 -10.24 17.10 -8.34
C VAL A 305 -11.40 17.71 -7.55
N LYS A 306 -11.28 17.84 -6.22
CA LYS A 306 -12.29 18.54 -5.40
C LYS A 306 -12.50 19.99 -5.87
N ARG A 307 -11.41 20.73 -6.11
CA ARG A 307 -11.47 22.11 -6.61
C ARG A 307 -12.09 22.19 -8.00
N TRP A 308 -11.69 21.32 -8.93
CA TRP A 308 -12.27 21.26 -10.28
C TRP A 308 -13.76 20.94 -10.26
N LYS A 309 -14.21 19.99 -9.43
CA LYS A 309 -15.63 19.69 -9.28
C LYS A 309 -16.43 20.91 -8.83
N ILE A 310 -15.92 21.67 -7.86
CA ILE A 310 -16.55 22.93 -7.40
C ILE A 310 -16.58 23.96 -8.53
N MET A 311 -15.44 24.21 -9.20
CA MET A 311 -15.37 25.18 -10.30
C MET A 311 -16.31 24.85 -11.46
N ILE A 312 -16.40 23.57 -11.86
CA ILE A 312 -17.35 23.12 -12.88
C ILE A 312 -18.79 23.31 -12.39
N SER A 313 -19.09 22.98 -11.13
CA SER A 313 -20.44 23.17 -10.58
C SER A 313 -20.89 24.64 -10.56
N GLU A 314 -19.95 25.57 -10.38
CA GLU A 314 -20.19 27.02 -10.38
C GLU A 314 -20.05 27.66 -11.77
N ASP A 315 -19.72 26.90 -12.83
CA ASP A 315 -19.37 27.42 -14.16
C ASP A 315 -18.25 28.48 -14.14
N ARG A 316 -17.31 28.32 -13.20
CA ARG A 316 -16.16 29.22 -12.97
C ARG A 316 -14.83 28.54 -13.26
N LEU A 317 -14.82 27.63 -14.22
CA LEU A 317 -13.61 26.92 -14.58
C LEU A 317 -12.58 27.88 -15.22
N THR A 318 -11.62 28.35 -14.42
CA THR A 318 -10.55 29.26 -14.85
C THR A 318 -9.21 28.55 -15.08
N GLU A 319 -9.06 27.33 -14.59
CA GLU A 319 -7.82 26.56 -14.71
C GLU A 319 -7.72 25.82 -16.06
N SER A 320 -6.50 25.72 -16.58
CA SER A 320 -6.23 24.94 -17.78
C SER A 320 -6.37 23.44 -17.53
N VAL A 321 -6.82 22.75 -18.57
CA VAL A 321 -6.95 21.29 -18.63
C VAL A 321 -5.56 20.65 -18.39
N PRO A 322 -5.41 19.66 -17.49
CA PRO A 322 -4.13 19.01 -17.25
C PRO A 322 -3.68 18.21 -18.48
N TYR A 323 -2.81 18.77 -19.31
CA TYR A 323 -2.38 18.08 -20.53
C TYR A 323 -1.47 16.90 -20.22
N PRO A 324 -1.76 15.69 -20.73
CA PRO A 324 -1.02 14.52 -20.31
C PRO A 324 0.41 14.60 -20.83
N LYS A 325 1.40 14.32 -19.97
CA LYS A 325 2.83 14.33 -20.37
C LYS A 325 3.11 13.34 -21.50
N ARG A 326 2.37 12.22 -21.53
CA ARG A 326 2.32 11.19 -22.58
C ARG A 326 0.90 10.65 -22.64
N LYS A 327 0.42 10.26 -23.83
CA LYS A 327 -0.91 9.66 -24.00
C LYS A 327 -0.84 8.14 -23.88
N LEU A 328 -1.86 7.52 -23.29
CA LEU A 328 -2.10 6.09 -23.47
C LEU A 328 -2.58 5.83 -24.91
N GLU A 329 -2.21 4.68 -25.47
CA GLU A 329 -2.65 4.30 -26.81
C GLU A 329 -4.15 3.99 -26.81
N ARG A 330 -4.96 4.95 -27.27
CA ARG A 330 -6.40 4.76 -27.45
C ARG A 330 -6.65 3.61 -28.42
N THR A 331 -7.22 2.53 -27.88
CA THR A 331 -7.62 1.36 -28.68
C THR A 331 -9.14 1.34 -28.81
N THR A 332 -9.66 1.07 -30.00
CA THR A 332 -11.11 0.97 -30.27
C THR A 332 -11.69 -0.42 -30.05
N ALA A 333 -10.83 -1.41 -29.79
CA ALA A 333 -11.23 -2.78 -29.51
C ALA A 333 -11.76 -2.91 -28.07
N VAL A 334 -12.85 -3.67 -27.89
CA VAL A 334 -13.38 -4.00 -26.57
C VAL A 334 -12.31 -4.77 -25.78
N PRO A 335 -11.89 -4.28 -24.60
CA PRO A 335 -10.91 -4.99 -23.79
C PRO A 335 -11.44 -6.37 -23.38
N LYS A 336 -10.57 -7.38 -23.41
CA LYS A 336 -10.92 -8.77 -23.02
C LYS A 336 -11.42 -8.89 -21.58
N THR A 337 -11.13 -7.90 -20.74
CA THR A 337 -11.50 -7.76 -19.33
C THR A 337 -12.86 -7.09 -19.12
N VAL A 338 -13.50 -6.61 -20.19
CA VAL A 338 -14.90 -6.13 -20.18
C VAL A 338 -15.81 -7.28 -20.61
N ASP A 339 -16.24 -8.07 -19.63
CA ASP A 339 -17.06 -9.27 -19.88
C ASP A 339 -18.50 -8.94 -20.30
N ARG A 340 -18.98 -7.74 -19.96
CA ARG A 340 -20.33 -7.27 -20.30
C ARG A 340 -20.43 -5.75 -20.33
N ILE A 341 -21.35 -5.24 -21.14
CA ILE A 341 -21.81 -3.84 -21.08
C ILE A 341 -22.99 -3.78 -20.10
N PRO A 342 -23.00 -2.86 -19.11
CA PRO A 342 -24.08 -2.77 -18.15
C PRO A 342 -25.43 -2.47 -18.80
N ALA A 343 -26.44 -3.27 -18.45
CA ALA A 343 -27.82 -2.99 -18.85
C ALA A 343 -28.35 -1.75 -18.12
N VAL A 344 -28.99 -0.87 -18.87
CA VAL A 344 -29.69 0.31 -18.36
C VAL A 344 -31.19 0.02 -18.42
N THR A 345 -31.81 -0.18 -17.27
CA THR A 345 -33.27 -0.16 -17.17
C THR A 345 -33.71 1.28 -17.24
N LEU A 346 -34.10 1.73 -18.44
CA LEU A 346 -34.81 2.99 -18.56
C LEU A 346 -36.13 2.86 -17.77
N PRO A 347 -36.49 3.85 -16.93
CA PRO A 347 -37.84 3.86 -16.38
C PRO A 347 -38.80 3.79 -17.56
N ARG A 348 -39.77 2.85 -17.52
CA ARG A 348 -40.85 2.79 -18.52
C ARG A 348 -41.42 4.20 -18.62
N GLN A 349 -41.10 4.91 -19.70
CA GLN A 349 -41.86 6.11 -20.04
C GLN A 349 -43.28 5.63 -20.20
N SER A 350 -44.17 6.08 -19.33
CA SER A 350 -45.59 5.84 -19.46
C SER A 350 -46.06 6.56 -20.72
N GLY A 351 -45.94 5.89 -21.87
CA GLY A 351 -46.47 6.38 -23.15
C GLY A 351 -47.96 6.73 -23.08
N GLY A 352 -48.66 6.25 -22.05
CA GLY A 352 -50.06 6.58 -21.77
C GLY A 352 -50.37 8.08 -21.72
N ASN A 353 -49.53 8.92 -21.09
CA ASN A 353 -49.85 10.35 -20.98
C ASN A 353 -49.72 11.10 -22.31
N PHE A 354 -48.81 10.69 -23.20
CA PHE A 354 -48.65 11.34 -24.50
C PHE A 354 -49.81 11.00 -25.44
N TYR A 355 -50.25 9.74 -25.46
CA TYR A 355 -51.41 9.31 -26.26
C TYR A 355 -52.74 9.88 -25.73
N VAL A 356 -52.90 10.03 -24.41
CA VAL A 356 -54.09 10.64 -23.80
C VAL A 356 -54.16 12.14 -24.09
N CYS A 357 -53.04 12.87 -24.04
CA CYS A 357 -53.00 14.28 -24.42
C CYS A 357 -53.23 14.48 -25.93
N LEU A 358 -52.68 13.61 -26.78
CA LEU A 358 -52.90 13.68 -28.22
C LEU A 358 -54.36 13.36 -28.60
N ALA A 359 -54.97 12.35 -27.96
CA ALA A 359 -56.38 12.02 -28.14
C ALA A 359 -57.31 13.13 -27.64
N GLY A 360 -56.97 13.77 -26.51
CA GLY A 360 -57.70 14.92 -25.98
C GLY A 360 -57.65 16.14 -26.91
N LEU A 361 -56.48 16.43 -27.49
CA LEU A 361 -56.31 17.52 -28.48
C LEU A 361 -57.05 17.23 -29.80
N LEU A 362 -57.03 15.98 -30.28
CA LEU A 362 -57.79 15.59 -31.47
C LEU A 362 -59.31 15.64 -31.24
N ALA A 363 -59.79 15.20 -30.07
CA ALA A 363 -61.20 15.30 -29.72
C ALA A 363 -61.66 16.76 -29.58
N ALA A 364 -60.84 17.63 -28.97
CA ALA A 364 -61.12 19.05 -28.88
C ALA A 364 -61.11 19.74 -30.26
N ALA A 365 -60.19 19.37 -31.16
CA ALA A 365 -60.16 19.90 -32.52
C ALA A 365 -61.38 19.47 -33.34
N ILE A 366 -61.87 18.24 -33.17
CA ILE A 366 -63.09 17.74 -33.82
C ILE A 366 -64.34 18.45 -33.27
N LEU A 367 -64.42 18.66 -31.96
CA LEU A 367 -65.53 19.39 -31.32
C LEU A 367 -65.54 20.87 -31.74
N CYS A 368 -64.40 21.55 -31.78
CA CYS A 368 -64.31 22.93 -32.29
C CYS A 368 -64.76 23.04 -33.75
N ARG A 369 -64.53 21.99 -34.56
CA ARG A 369 -64.98 21.97 -35.97
C ARG A 369 -66.49 21.77 -36.12
N TYR A 370 -67.15 21.15 -35.14
CA TYR A 370 -68.61 20.95 -35.12
C TYR A 370 -69.40 22.12 -34.51
N PHE A 371 -68.75 22.98 -33.72
CA PHE A 371 -69.40 24.13 -33.07
C PHE A 371 -69.16 25.47 -33.78
N PHE A 372 -68.23 25.53 -34.75
CA PHE A 372 -67.89 26.74 -35.52
C PHE A 372 -68.15 26.62 -37.05
N LEU A 373 -68.92 25.61 -37.46
CA LEU A 373 -69.59 25.50 -38.77
C LEU A 373 -71.09 25.53 -38.51
#